data_AF-A0AAU0SCX9-F1
#
_entry.id   AF-A0AAU0SCX9-F1
#
_cell.length_a   1.000
_cell.length_b   1.000
_cell.length_c   1.000
_cell.angle_alpha   90.00
_cell.angle_beta   90.00
_cell.angle_gamma   90.00
#
_symmetry.space_group_name_H-M   'P 1'
#
loop_
_entity.id
_entity.type
_entity.pdbx_description
1 polymer ?
#
loop_
_entity_poly.entity_id
_entity_poly.type
_entity_poly.pdbx_seq_one_letter_code
_entity_poly.pdbx_strand_id
1 'polypeptide(L)'
;MRRSIQVIDITSIAILKSALLADMGATLLPAAPLQDELARGALRASRISDVQLARTVSLCASNTIPLTNAALAVQQLVIEVTRALCLEQHWQGARSLLA
;
A
#
# COMPACT_ATOMS: atom_id res chain seq x y z
N MET A 1 36.47 -0.68 -3.97
CA MET A 1 35.84 0.41 -3.21
C MET A 1 34.42 -0.03 -2.84
N ARG A 2 34.16 -0.42 -1.57
CA ARG A 2 32.79 -0.78 -1.14
C ARG A 2 32.03 0.51 -0.86
N ARG A 3 30.97 0.80 -1.61
CA ARG A 3 30.00 1.85 -1.23
C ARG A 3 29.36 1.43 0.09
N SER A 4 29.50 2.27 1.12
CA SER A 4 28.74 2.14 2.37
C SER A 4 27.27 2.41 2.04
N ILE A 5 26.45 1.36 2.02
CA ILE A 5 25.00 1.48 1.89
C ILE A 5 24.48 1.90 3.26
N GLN A 6 23.97 3.12 3.39
CA GLN A 6 23.25 3.54 4.60
C GLN A 6 21.80 3.10 4.49
N VAL A 7 21.35 2.32 5.47
CA VAL A 7 19.97 1.88 5.60
C VAL A 7 19.35 2.69 6.73
N ILE A 8 18.19 3.28 6.44
CA ILE A 8 17.38 4.00 7.43
C ILE A 8 16.12 3.16 7.65
N ASP A 9 15.84 2.82 8.90
CA ASP A 9 14.60 2.13 9.28
C ASP A 9 13.52 3.16 9.64
N ILE A 10 12.38 3.10 8.96
CA ILE A 10 11.25 4.01 9.15
C ILE A 10 9.96 3.17 9.15
N THR A 11 9.28 3.15 10.29
CA THR A 11 8.04 2.37 10.48
C THR A 11 6.76 3.16 10.17
N SER A 12 6.88 4.46 9.88
CA SER A 12 5.77 5.34 9.53
C SER A 12 5.81 5.70 8.04
N ILE A 13 4.73 5.41 7.32
CA ILE A 13 4.58 5.78 5.91
C ILE A 13 4.68 7.30 5.72
N ALA A 14 4.15 8.08 6.66
CA ALA A 14 4.21 9.55 6.58
C ALA A 14 5.64 10.07 6.68
N ILE A 15 6.44 9.56 7.63
CA ILE A 15 7.85 9.94 7.79
C ILE A 15 8.67 9.45 6.58
N LEU A 16 8.41 8.23 6.12
CA LEU A 16 9.06 7.65 4.94
C LEU A 16 8.83 8.53 3.72
N LYS A 17 7.58 8.98 3.52
CA LYS A 17 7.23 9.89 2.43
C LYS A 17 7.99 11.21 2.51
N SER A 18 8.07 11.83 3.68
CA SER A 18 8.86 13.06 3.87
C SER A 18 10.33 12.85 3.54
N ALA A 19 10.92 11.72 3.94
CA ALA A 19 12.31 11.38 3.62
C ALA A 19 12.54 11.19 2.11
N LEU A 20 11.58 10.58 1.40
CA LEU A 20 11.65 10.45 -0.07
C LEU A 20 11.58 11.80 -0.76
N LEU A 21 10.66 12.67 -0.34
CA LEU A 21 10.51 14.02 -0.91
C LEU A 21 11.71 14.93 -0.60
N ALA A 22 12.44 14.64 0.47
CA ALA A 22 13.70 15.29 0.81
C ALA A 22 14.94 14.64 0.15
N ASP A 23 14.74 13.74 -0.82
CA ASP A 23 15.80 13.03 -1.56
C ASP A 23 16.78 12.25 -0.66
N MET A 24 16.31 11.75 0.48
CA MET A 24 17.14 10.99 1.42
C MET A 24 17.40 9.54 0.98
N GLY A 25 16.73 9.06 -0.08
CA GLY A 25 16.93 7.72 -0.61
C GLY A 25 15.74 7.18 -1.39
N ALA A 26 15.66 5.84 -1.46
CA ALA A 26 14.59 5.10 -2.13
C ALA A 26 14.03 4.02 -1.20
N THR A 27 12.86 3.48 -1.55
CA THR A 27 12.18 2.47 -0.72
C THR A 27 11.37 1.50 -1.58
N LEU A 28 10.94 0.40 -0.96
CA LEU A 28 10.01 -0.58 -1.53
C LEU A 28 8.75 -0.65 -0.66
N LEU A 29 7.62 -0.28 -1.25
CA LEU A 29 6.29 -0.31 -0.63
C LEU A 29 5.22 -0.43 -1.71
N PRO A 30 3.98 -0.81 -1.36
CA PRO A 30 2.84 -0.65 -2.27
C PRO A 30 2.72 0.79 -2.76
N ALA A 31 2.34 1.01 -4.01
CA ALA A 31 2.28 2.35 -4.60
C ALA A 31 1.16 3.23 -4.00
N ALA A 32 0.08 2.62 -3.51
CA ALA A 32 -1.14 3.31 -3.07
C ALA A 32 -0.90 4.50 -2.11
N PRO A 33 -0.05 4.41 -1.06
CA PRO A 33 0.17 5.52 -0.14
C PRO A 33 0.95 6.72 -0.73
N LEU A 34 1.56 6.55 -1.90
CA LEU A 34 2.33 7.57 -2.62
C LEU A 34 1.67 7.96 -3.96
N GLN A 35 0.42 7.54 -4.18
CA GLN A 35 -0.24 7.70 -5.48
C GLN A 35 -0.32 9.17 -5.91
N ASP A 36 -0.58 10.09 -4.98
CA ASP A 36 -0.65 11.53 -5.28
C ASP A 36 0.71 12.09 -5.68
N GLU A 37 1.77 11.71 -4.96
CA GLU A 37 3.15 12.06 -5.27
C GLU A 37 3.59 11.53 -6.64
N LEU A 38 3.19 10.30 -6.98
CA LEU A 38 3.47 9.68 -8.27
C LEU A 38 2.68 10.38 -9.39
N ALA A 39 1.39 10.64 -9.19
CA ALA A 39 0.52 11.28 -10.16
C ALA A 39 0.98 12.70 -10.51
N ARG A 40 1.46 13.46 -9.52
CA ARG A 40 2.01 14.81 -9.72
C ARG A 40 3.47 14.84 -10.16
N GLY A 41 4.12 13.68 -10.30
CA GLY A 41 5.53 13.57 -10.68
C GLY A 41 6.55 14.03 -9.62
N ALA A 42 6.12 14.20 -8.37
CA ALA A 42 7.02 14.53 -7.26
C ALA A 42 7.86 13.32 -6.82
N LEU A 43 7.37 12.10 -7.07
CA LEU A 43 8.12 10.86 -6.91
C LEU A 43 8.02 10.03 -8.20
N ARG A 44 8.98 9.11 -8.39
CA ARG A 44 8.99 8.18 -9.51
C ARG A 44 9.09 6.74 -9.03
N ALA A 45 8.18 5.89 -9.49
CA ALA A 45 8.29 4.44 -9.32
C ALA A 45 9.22 3.84 -10.38
N SER A 46 10.14 2.96 -9.95
CA SER A 46 11.02 2.20 -10.84
C SER A 46 10.67 0.72 -10.77
N ARG A 47 10.59 0.06 -11.93
CA ARG A 47 10.35 -1.39 -12.00
C ARG A 47 11.62 -2.14 -11.57
N ILE A 48 11.45 -3.14 -10.70
CA ILE A 48 12.48 -4.16 -10.46
C ILE A 48 12.28 -5.28 -11.47
N SER A 49 13.32 -5.62 -12.24
CA SER A 49 13.27 -6.74 -13.18
C SER A 49 13.33 -8.08 -12.46
N ASP A 50 12.86 -9.14 -13.11
CA ASP A 50 13.10 -10.54 -12.71
C ASP A 50 12.48 -10.97 -11.36
N VAL A 51 11.54 -10.18 -10.83
CA VAL A 51 10.75 -10.53 -9.64
C VAL A 51 9.34 -9.97 -9.73
N GLN A 52 8.35 -10.73 -9.28
CA GLN A 52 7.01 -10.22 -8.99
C GLN A 52 6.83 -10.16 -7.47
N LEU A 53 6.63 -8.95 -6.95
CA LEU A 53 6.34 -8.73 -5.53
C LEU A 53 4.85 -8.48 -5.37
N ALA A 54 4.18 -9.33 -4.60
CA ALA A 54 2.78 -9.19 -4.25
C ALA A 54 2.60 -9.36 -2.74
N ARG A 55 1.58 -8.68 -2.20
CA ARG A 55 1.12 -8.81 -0.82
C ARG A 55 -0.40 -8.88 -0.82
N THR A 56 -0.95 -9.70 0.07
CA THR A 56 -2.39 -9.81 0.27
C THR A 56 -2.80 -8.92 1.43
N VAL A 57 -3.79 -8.06 1.19
CA VAL A 57 -4.50 -7.33 2.25
C VAL A 57 -5.74 -8.12 2.60
N SER A 58 -5.91 -8.44 3.88
CA SER A 58 -7.03 -9.24 4.39
C SER A 58 -7.85 -8.42 5.37
N LEU A 59 -9.18 -8.52 5.26
CA LEU A 59 -10.10 -8.04 6.28
C LEU A 59 -10.28 -9.14 7.33
N CYS A 60 -9.86 -8.86 8.56
CA CYS A 60 -9.87 -9.82 9.64
C CYS A 60 -10.89 -9.42 10.71
N ALA A 61 -11.57 -10.40 11.28
CA ALA A 61 -12.42 -10.26 12.46
C ALA A 61 -11.96 -11.22 13.55
N SER A 62 -12.45 -11.02 14.78
CA SER A 62 -12.20 -11.98 15.86
C SER A 62 -12.77 -13.35 15.49
N ASN A 63 -12.00 -14.41 15.72
CA ASN A 63 -12.50 -15.78 15.57
C ASN A 63 -13.39 -16.23 16.75
N THR A 64 -13.45 -15.44 17.83
CA THR A 64 -14.17 -15.81 19.07
C THR A 64 -15.31 -14.87 19.40
N ILE A 65 -15.26 -13.63 18.92
CA ILE A 65 -16.28 -12.61 19.19
C ILE A 65 -17.09 -12.41 17.91
N PRO A 66 -18.40 -12.73 17.91
CA PRO A 66 -19.27 -12.46 16.77
C PRO A 66 -19.32 -10.97 16.43
N LEU A 67 -19.44 -10.66 15.15
CA LEU A 67 -19.65 -9.29 14.70
C LEU A 67 -21.03 -8.80 15.13
N THR A 68 -21.11 -7.54 15.56
CA THR A 68 -22.38 -6.85 15.73
C THR A 68 -22.97 -6.52 14.36
N ASN A 69 -24.27 -6.18 14.31
CA ASN A 69 -24.91 -5.70 13.09
C ASN A 69 -24.18 -4.48 12.48
N ALA A 70 -23.70 -3.57 13.33
CA ALA A 70 -22.93 -2.42 12.88
C ALA A 70 -21.59 -2.85 12.26
N ALA A 71 -20.88 -3.80 12.86
CA ALA A 71 -19.61 -4.29 12.34
C ALA A 71 -19.79 -5.08 11.02
N LEU A 72 -20.89 -5.82 10.87
CA LEU A 72 -21.25 -6.47 9.60
C LEU A 72 -21.50 -5.45 8.49
N ALA A 73 -22.22 -4.36 8.78
CA ALA A 73 -22.45 -3.30 7.80
C ALA A 73 -21.13 -2.63 7.38
N VAL A 74 -20.23 -2.36 8.32
CA VAL A 74 -18.89 -1.84 8.02
C VAL A 74 -18.06 -2.83 7.21
N GLN A 75 -18.10 -4.12 7.53
CA GLN A 75 -17.41 -5.15 6.76
C GLN A 75 -17.86 -5.16 5.29
N GLN A 76 -19.18 -5.12 5.06
CA GLN A 76 -19.75 -5.05 3.71
C GLN A 76 -19.29 -3.80 2.97
N LEU A 77 -19.33 -2.64 3.63
CA LEU A 77 -18.86 -1.38 3.05
C LEU A 77 -17.37 -1.42 2.69
N VAL A 78 -16.52 -1.96 3.58
CA VAL A 78 -15.08 -2.10 3.32
C VAL A 78 -14.84 -2.99 2.10
N ILE A 79 -15.56 -4.09 1.96
CA ILE A 79 -15.46 -4.99 0.80
C ILE A 79 -15.88 -4.26 -0.49
N GLU A 80 -17.01 -3.56 -0.46
CA GLU A 80 -17.53 -2.81 -1.60
C GLU A 80 -16.55 -1.73 -2.07
N VAL A 81 -16.13 -0.86 -1.15
CA VAL A 81 -15.19 0.23 -1.46
C VAL A 81 -13.86 -0.31 -1.96
N THR A 82 -13.32 -1.34 -1.32
CA THR A 82 -12.03 -1.92 -1.74
C THR A 82 -12.11 -2.53 -3.14
N ARG A 83 -13.24 -3.19 -3.47
CA ARG A 83 -13.49 -3.72 -4.81
C ARG A 83 -13.57 -2.59 -5.83
N ALA A 84 -14.31 -1.53 -5.56
CA ALA A 84 -14.42 -0.37 -6.43
C ALA A 84 -13.04 0.27 -6.69
N LEU A 85 -12.26 0.52 -5.64
CA LEU A 85 -10.91 1.11 -5.76
C LEU A 85 -9.94 0.26 -6.60
N CYS A 86 -10.08 -1.08 -6.57
CA CYS A 86 -9.31 -1.96 -7.44
C CYS A 86 -9.81 -1.94 -8.89
N LEU A 87 -11.13 -2.00 -9.10
CA LEU A 87 -11.73 -2.00 -10.44
C LEU A 87 -11.47 -0.69 -11.18
N GLU A 88 -11.59 0.43 -10.49
CA GLU A 88 -11.39 1.79 -11.02
C GLU A 88 -9.90 2.16 -11.12
N GLN A 89 -8.98 1.27 -10.76
CA GLN A 89 -7.52 1.48 -10.79
C GLN A 89 -7.04 2.65 -9.91
N HIS A 90 -7.84 3.07 -8.92
CA HIS A 90 -7.39 3.98 -7.88
C HIS A 90 -6.26 3.38 -7.04
N TRP A 91 -6.26 2.06 -6.83
CA TRP A 91 -5.13 1.32 -6.28
C TRP A 91 -4.37 0.59 -7.38
N GLN A 92 -3.44 1.30 -8.02
CA GLN A 92 -2.67 0.76 -9.13
C GLN A 92 -1.86 -0.49 -8.73
N GLY A 93 -1.97 -1.54 -9.55
CA GLY A 93 -1.30 -2.82 -9.30
C GLY A 93 -1.96 -3.69 -8.24
N ALA A 94 -3.08 -3.25 -7.64
CA ALA A 94 -3.91 -4.09 -6.79
C ALA A 94 -4.96 -4.84 -7.63
N ARG A 95 -5.36 -6.02 -7.14
CA ARG A 95 -6.49 -6.78 -7.69
C ARG A 95 -7.33 -7.30 -6.53
N SER A 96 -8.65 -7.29 -6.71
CA SER A 96 -9.54 -7.98 -5.78
C SER A 96 -9.29 -9.49 -5.86
N LEU A 97 -9.16 -10.13 -4.69
CA LEU A 97 -9.18 -11.60 -4.57
C LEU A 97 -10.57 -12.12 -4.15
N LEU A 98 -11.50 -11.22 -3.86
CA LEU A 98 -12.88 -11.55 -3.56
C LEU A 98 -13.59 -11.86 -4.88
N ALA A 99 -14.18 -13.06 -4.95
CA ALA A 99 -15.01 -13.51 -6.08
C ALA A 99 -16.23 -12.61 -6.30
#